data_AF-A0A7V8VRA0-F1
#
_entry.id   AF-A0A7V8VRA0-F1
#
_cell.length_a   1.000
_cell.length_b   1.000
_cell.length_c   1.000
_cell.angle_alpha   90.00
_cell.angle_beta   90.00
_cell.angle_gamma   90.00
#
_symmetry.space_group_name_H-M   'P 1'
#
loop_
_entity.id
_entity.type
_entity.pdbx_description
1 polymer ?
#
loop_
_entity_poly.entity_id
_entity_poly.type
_entity_poly.pdbx_seq_one_letter_code
_entity_poly.pdbx_strand_id
1 'polypeptide(L)'
;DGTEEEITQYGGDAPVPGLRHRQIFPADAHTARILPQRADNFWFLELVDEATLHYGVYWPTAGHSVRLEFDLSTPVAAPPAPWGY
;
A
#
# COMPACT_ATOMS: atom_id res chain seq x y z
N ASP A 1 -11.46 -16.90 -11.81
CA ASP A 1 -12.89 -17.28 -11.66
C ASP A 1 -13.53 -16.68 -10.40
N GLY A 2 -12.82 -15.80 -9.67
CA GLY A 2 -13.32 -15.20 -8.43
C GLY A 2 -13.18 -16.12 -7.21
N THR A 3 -12.55 -17.29 -7.37
CA THR A 3 -12.14 -18.11 -6.24
C THR A 3 -10.95 -17.47 -5.52
N GLU A 4 -10.86 -17.75 -4.22
CA GLU A 4 -9.79 -17.23 -3.38
C GLU A 4 -8.48 -17.98 -3.65
N GLU A 5 -7.41 -17.22 -3.80
CA GLU A 5 -6.05 -17.77 -3.95
C GLU A 5 -5.48 -18.19 -2.59
N GLU A 6 -4.55 -19.15 -2.56
CA GLU A 6 -3.92 -19.62 -1.32
C GLU A 6 -3.16 -18.51 -0.58
N ILE A 7 -2.54 -17.60 -1.34
CA ILE A 7 -1.79 -16.45 -0.80
C ILE A 7 -2.58 -15.18 -1.12
N THR A 8 -3.46 -14.80 -0.19
CA THR A 8 -4.28 -13.59 -0.26
C THR A 8 -4.35 -12.93 1.12
N GLN A 9 -5.10 -11.83 1.25
CA GLN A 9 -5.32 -11.12 2.52
C GLN A 9 -4.04 -10.72 3.27
N TYR A 10 -2.90 -10.66 2.58
CA TYR A 10 -1.65 -10.16 3.15
C TYR A 10 -1.64 -8.63 3.18
N GLY A 11 -0.93 -8.07 4.13
CA GLY A 11 -0.98 -6.65 4.45
C GLY A 11 -1.22 -6.44 5.93
N GLY A 12 -1.52 -5.21 6.30
CA GLY A 12 -1.94 -4.89 7.65
C GLY A 12 -2.46 -3.47 7.73
N ASP A 13 -2.96 -3.12 8.90
CA ASP A 13 -3.63 -1.86 9.10
C ASP A 13 -2.66 -0.69 9.29
N ALA A 14 -3.13 0.47 8.88
CA ALA A 14 -2.53 1.76 9.17
C ALA A 14 -2.45 2.01 10.69
N PRO A 15 -1.26 2.31 11.25
CA PRO A 15 -1.16 2.78 12.63
C PRO A 15 -1.91 4.10 12.83
N VAL A 16 -2.49 4.28 14.03
CA VAL A 16 -3.18 5.51 14.44
C VAL A 16 -2.38 6.19 15.56
N PRO A 17 -2.08 7.49 15.47
CA PRO A 17 -2.36 8.40 14.35
C PRO A 17 -1.43 8.15 13.15
N GLY A 18 -1.93 8.39 11.94
CA GLY A 18 -1.11 8.39 10.73
C GLY A 18 -0.23 9.64 10.61
N LEU A 19 0.63 9.69 9.58
CA LEU A 19 1.37 10.90 9.24
C LEU A 19 0.56 11.76 8.25
N ARG A 20 0.80 13.07 8.28
CA ARG A 20 0.04 14.05 7.47
C ARG A 20 0.03 13.75 5.97
N HIS A 21 1.16 13.26 5.45
CA HIS A 21 1.38 13.06 4.03
C HIS A 21 1.80 11.64 3.68
N ARG A 22 1.88 10.73 4.66
CA ARG A 22 2.32 9.35 4.45
C ARG A 22 1.51 8.39 5.30
N GLN A 23 1.03 7.33 4.68
CA GLN A 23 0.45 6.18 5.37
C GLN A 23 1.34 4.97 5.16
N ILE A 24 1.57 4.23 6.24
CA ILE A 24 2.28 2.95 6.23
C ILE A 24 1.33 1.82 6.62
N PHE A 25 1.55 0.65 6.05
CA PHE A 25 0.78 -0.57 6.26
C PHE A 25 1.78 -1.71 6.54
N PRO A 26 2.14 -1.95 7.81
CA PRO A 26 3.04 -3.04 8.17
C PRO A 26 2.40 -4.40 7.89
N ALA A 27 3.22 -5.40 7.56
CA ALA A 27 2.77 -6.79 7.54
C ALA A 27 2.20 -7.18 8.91
N ASP A 28 0.98 -7.69 8.92
CA ASP A 28 0.30 -8.12 10.14
C ASP A 28 0.68 -9.56 10.54
N ALA A 29 0.04 -10.05 11.61
CA ALA A 29 0.25 -11.40 12.09
C ALA A 29 -0.21 -12.47 11.08
N HIS A 30 -1.22 -12.20 10.24
CA HIS A 30 -1.61 -13.14 9.20
C HIS A 30 -0.53 -13.25 8.13
N THR A 31 -0.05 -12.13 7.63
CA THR A 31 1.06 -12.01 6.68
C THR A 31 2.30 -12.72 7.19
N ALA A 32 2.69 -12.50 8.45
CA ALA A 32 3.84 -13.18 9.05
C ALA A 32 3.68 -14.72 9.12
N ARG A 33 2.45 -15.23 9.21
CA ARG A 33 2.19 -16.68 9.18
C ARG A 33 2.29 -17.27 7.78
N ILE A 34 1.72 -16.60 6.78
CA ILE A 34 1.67 -17.12 5.39
C ILE A 34 2.93 -16.79 4.58
N LEU A 35 3.66 -15.73 4.96
CA LEU A 35 4.89 -15.25 4.31
C LEU A 35 5.94 -14.80 5.35
N PRO A 36 6.56 -15.71 6.11
CA PRO A 36 7.49 -15.37 7.19
C PRO A 36 8.67 -14.46 6.77
N GLN A 37 9.16 -14.64 5.54
CA GLN A 37 10.22 -13.82 4.94
C GLN A 37 9.80 -12.39 4.57
N ARG A 38 8.51 -12.06 4.74
CA ARG A 38 7.92 -10.73 4.50
C ARG A 38 7.34 -10.13 5.79
N ALA A 39 7.59 -10.74 6.95
CA ALA A 39 6.99 -10.34 8.21
C ALA A 39 7.39 -8.93 8.69
N ASP A 40 8.51 -8.39 8.19
CA ASP A 40 8.99 -7.04 8.48
C ASP A 40 8.67 -6.02 7.38
N ASN A 41 8.00 -6.45 6.31
CA ASN A 41 7.60 -5.57 5.23
C ASN A 41 6.65 -4.49 5.71
N PHE A 42 6.70 -3.35 5.05
CA PHE A 42 5.58 -2.43 5.05
C PHE A 42 5.36 -1.83 3.66
N TRP A 43 4.09 -1.70 3.31
CA TRP A 43 3.67 -0.88 2.17
C TRP A 43 3.51 0.56 2.62
N PHE A 44 3.67 1.49 1.70
CA PHE A 44 3.43 2.90 1.96
C PHE A 44 2.79 3.62 0.79
N LEU A 45 2.02 4.65 1.13
CA LEU A 45 1.53 5.69 0.24
C LEU A 45 2.04 7.03 0.77
N GLU A 46 2.58 7.88 -0.09
CA GLU A 46 3.06 9.20 0.28
C GLU A 46 2.71 10.25 -0.78
N LEU A 47 2.04 11.32 -0.35
CA LEU A 47 1.93 12.54 -1.13
C LEU A 47 3.20 13.35 -0.90
N VAL A 48 4.11 13.32 -1.87
CA VAL A 48 5.38 14.08 -1.80
C VAL A 48 5.08 15.58 -1.91
N ASP A 49 4.14 15.92 -2.78
CA ASP A 49 3.56 17.24 -2.99
C ASP A 49 2.15 17.10 -3.61
N GLU A 50 1.58 18.19 -4.12
CA GLU A 50 0.24 18.20 -4.72
C GLU A 50 0.14 17.45 -6.06
N ALA A 51 1.27 17.21 -6.73
CA ALA A 51 1.35 16.60 -8.05
C ALA A 51 2.03 15.23 -8.04
N THR A 52 2.56 14.76 -6.91
CA THR A 52 3.38 13.56 -6.85
C THR A 52 2.92 12.59 -5.76
N LEU A 53 2.51 11.39 -6.15
CA LEU A 53 2.23 10.28 -5.25
C LEU A 53 3.30 9.19 -5.37
N HIS A 54 3.88 8.79 -4.24
CA HIS A 54 4.70 7.58 -4.14
C HIS A 54 3.88 6.43 -3.57
N TYR A 55 3.99 5.27 -4.19
CA TYR A 55 3.50 3.99 -3.65
C TYR A 55 4.63 2.98 -3.67
N GLY A 56 4.79 2.22 -2.61
CA GLY A 56 5.88 1.25 -2.58
C GLY A 56 5.83 0.29 -1.42
N VAL A 57 6.84 -0.56 -1.41
CA VAL A 57 7.11 -1.52 -0.34
C VAL A 57 8.57 -1.39 0.06
N TYR A 58 8.81 -1.48 1.36
CA TYR A 58 10.13 -1.49 1.96
C TYR A 58 10.35 -2.84 2.66
N TRP A 59 11.54 -3.42 2.48
CA TRP A 59 11.98 -4.64 3.17
C TRP A 59 13.15 -4.28 4.11
N PRO A 60 12.88 -3.89 5.37
CA PRO A 60 13.91 -3.38 6.28
C PRO A 60 15.11 -4.31 6.45
N THR A 61 14.87 -5.60 6.72
CA THR A 61 15.93 -6.57 6.94
C THR A 61 16.78 -6.79 5.70
N ALA A 62 16.16 -6.75 4.52
CA ALA A 62 16.85 -6.95 3.25
C ALA A 62 17.42 -5.65 2.66
N GLY A 63 17.19 -4.50 3.28
CA GLY A 63 17.80 -3.21 2.92
C GLY A 63 17.43 -2.65 1.54
N HIS A 64 16.30 -3.08 0.96
CA HIS A 64 15.86 -2.59 -0.36
C HIS A 64 14.38 -2.21 -0.36
N SER A 65 13.97 -1.53 -1.43
CA SER A 65 12.62 -1.03 -1.63
C SER A 65 12.25 -0.99 -3.09
N VAL A 66 10.97 -1.17 -3.40
CA VAL A 66 10.39 -0.83 -4.69
C VAL A 66 9.46 0.34 -4.48
N ARG A 67 9.61 1.36 -5.32
CA ARG A 67 8.80 2.58 -5.29
C ARG A 67 8.36 2.92 -6.71
N LEU A 68 7.07 3.19 -6.84
CA LEU A 68 6.45 3.76 -8.02
C LEU A 68 6.11 5.22 -7.72
N GLU A 69 6.34 6.08 -8.70
CA GLU A 69 5.99 7.49 -8.66
C GLU A 69 4.88 7.74 -9.68
N PHE A 70 3.85 8.45 -9.26
CA PHE A 70 2.71 8.82 -10.09
C PHE A 70 2.65 10.34 -10.20
N ASP A 71 2.62 10.82 -11.44
CA ASP A 71 2.34 12.21 -11.79
C ASP A 71 0.82 12.43 -11.76
N LEU A 72 0.38 13.32 -10.88
CA LEU A 72 -1.01 13.72 -10.66
C LEU A 72 -1.37 15.05 -11.35
N SER A 73 -0.46 15.63 -12.13
CA SER A 73 -0.66 16.93 -12.80
C SER A 73 -1.76 16.91 -13.86
N THR A 74 -2.13 15.73 -14.36
CA THR A 74 -3.16 15.55 -15.38
C THR A 74 -4.40 14.87 -14.79
N PRO A 75 -5.47 15.62 -14.47
CA PRO A 75 -6.68 15.04 -13.92
C PRO A 75 -7.41 14.19 -14.97
N VAL A 76 -8.05 13.11 -14.52
CA VAL A 76 -8.93 12.26 -15.33
C VAL A 76 -10.39 12.49 -14.96
N ALA A 77 -11.30 12.20 -15.89
CA ALA A 77 -12.73 12.20 -15.58
C ALA A 77 -13.03 11.15 -14.51
N ALA A 78 -13.75 11.54 -13.46
CA ALA A 78 -14.14 10.60 -12.42
C ALA A 78 -15.01 9.48 -13.01
N PRO A 79 -14.79 8.21 -12.62
CA PRO A 79 -15.70 7.15 -13.00
C PRO A 79 -17.11 7.43 -12.44
N PRO A 80 -18.17 6.86 -13.04
CA PRO A 80 -19.50 6.88 -12.44
C PRO A 80 -19.44 6.42 -10.98
N ALA A 81 -20.34 6.94 -10.14
CA ALA A 81 -20.41 6.56 -8.73
C ALA A 81 -20.48 5.02 -8.61
N PRO A 82 -19.57 4.39 -7.83
CA PRO A 82 -19.44 2.93 -7.82
C PRO A 82 -20.71 2.19 -7.35
N TRP A 83 -21.63 2.89 -6.66
CA TRP A 83 -22.87 2.32 -6.12
C TRP A 83 -24.13 3.16 -6.40
N GLY A 84 -24.08 4.02 -7.42
CA GLY A 84 -25.29 4.63 -7.99
C GLY A 84 -25.85 5.88 -7.33
N TYR A 85 -25.47 6.31 -6.11
CA TYR A 85 -25.92 7.57 -5.49
C TYR A 85 -24.93 8.09 -4.46
#